data_AF-A0A7W7T0E5-F1
#
_entry.id   AF-A0A7W7T0E5-F1
#
_cell.length_a   1.000
_cell.length_b   1.000
_cell.length_c   1.000
_cell.angle_alpha   90.00
_cell.angle_beta   90.00
_cell.angle_gamma   90.00
#
_symmetry.space_group_name_H-M   'P 1'
#
loop_
_entity.id
_entity.type
_entity.pdbx_description
1 polymer ?
#
loop_
_entity_poly.entity_id
_entity_poly.type
_entity_poly.pdbx_seq_one_letter_code
_entity_poly.pdbx_strand_id
1 'polypeptide(L)'
;MARVGKDGAPPDAASVEGIGYDGAPAPGVDDHAGPSSALDIMRRWSADDLLVTLGHLKTHRKDGKSAPHKPLALVWAIARLGTGHGRLFRWDEFRAGVGAVLGEFGHGQVTPQYPFWHLRSAERLWETHGLDEEPTARDGATTAGFTAEAAAVLRDPITRDRALATLATTYLGDVDGNALRRFVGLATLPGAERVLRDLEGTGVGPDADAALVQYGLDRLRADGSVSVDDLGDAVTAVLLTRPGTRLEDGRVVVRPLGRPTRRDYAVFDGKALATYRKEQGELRRLLIGDGPTAECALCRRVFPVDLLVAAHVKKRAECTDDERGDLENVAMLACSLGCDRLYELGYLAVDADGTVLVHGTDGFLDGRAGVVAGVDPERSGPYFQWHREHVFRGLSEGLATIPQ
;
A
#
# COMPACT_ATOMS: atom_id res chain seq x y z
N MET A 1 33.80 -22.37 89.09
CA MET A 1 33.69 -23.84 88.99
C MET A 1 34.13 -24.29 87.59
N ALA A 2 35.04 -25.26 87.55
CA ALA A 2 35.42 -26.21 86.49
C ALA A 2 35.53 -25.81 84.98
N ARG A 3 36.79 -25.66 84.54
CA ARG A 3 37.52 -26.27 83.40
C ARG A 3 36.84 -27.19 82.34
N VAL A 4 37.28 -26.97 81.07
CA VAL A 4 37.78 -27.92 80.01
C VAL A 4 36.86 -28.38 78.86
N GLY A 5 37.41 -28.24 77.62
CA GLY A 5 37.37 -29.21 76.48
C GLY A 5 36.36 -28.90 75.36
N LYS A 6 36.73 -28.55 74.12
CA LYS A 6 37.40 -29.28 73.01
C LYS A 6 36.47 -30.12 72.09
N ASP A 7 36.66 -29.88 70.79
CA ASP A 7 36.70 -30.83 69.66
C ASP A 7 35.45 -31.67 69.29
N GLY A 8 35.24 -31.84 67.98
CA GLY A 8 34.71 -33.10 67.43
C GLY A 8 33.51 -32.97 66.49
N ALA A 9 33.78 -33.10 65.18
CA ALA A 9 32.79 -33.34 64.13
C ALA A 9 32.43 -34.87 64.03
N PRO A 10 31.73 -35.32 62.97
CA PRO A 10 30.47 -36.10 62.94
C PRO A 10 30.69 -37.64 62.96
N PRO A 11 29.66 -38.48 62.73
CA PRO A 11 29.55 -39.09 61.39
C PRO A 11 28.15 -39.55 60.90
N ASP A 12 28.04 -39.52 59.58
CA ASP A 12 27.54 -40.50 58.59
C ASP A 12 26.83 -41.81 59.04
N ALA A 13 25.73 -42.17 58.33
CA ALA A 13 25.37 -43.54 57.98
C ALA A 13 24.19 -43.65 56.98
N ALA A 14 24.51 -44.18 55.79
CA ALA A 14 23.80 -45.21 55.02
C ALA A 14 22.49 -44.90 54.22
N SER A 15 22.66 -44.93 52.87
CA SER A 15 22.04 -45.81 51.84
C SER A 15 20.57 -46.26 52.03
N VAL A 16 19.67 -46.20 51.03
CA VAL A 16 19.57 -47.07 49.83
C VAL A 16 18.42 -46.56 48.91
N GLU A 17 18.63 -46.69 47.59
CA GLU A 17 17.71 -46.88 46.41
C GLU A 17 16.17 -46.82 46.64
N GLY A 18 15.29 -46.24 45.81
CA GLY A 18 15.29 -45.90 44.38
C GLY A 18 14.10 -46.59 43.69
N ILE A 19 12.99 -45.91 43.38
CA ILE A 19 11.95 -46.33 42.38
C ILE A 19 11.12 -45.10 41.95
N GLY A 20 10.91 -44.90 40.64
CA GLY A 20 10.01 -43.88 40.07
C GLY A 20 8.68 -44.47 39.58
N TYR A 21 7.66 -43.61 39.39
CA TYR A 21 6.90 -43.38 38.14
C TYR A 21 5.67 -42.47 38.36
N ASP A 22 5.52 -41.49 37.47
CA ASP A 22 4.36 -40.78 36.91
C ASP A 22 3.07 -40.45 37.70
N GLY A 23 2.66 -39.18 37.57
CA GLY A 23 1.30 -38.69 37.81
C GLY A 23 1.12 -37.25 37.31
N ALA A 24 0.29 -37.05 36.29
CA ALA A 24 -0.11 -35.76 35.71
C ALA A 24 -0.78 -34.81 36.73
N PRO A 25 -0.97 -33.52 36.36
CA PRO A 25 -2.34 -33.01 36.45
C PRO A 25 -2.75 -31.99 35.36
N ALA A 26 -4.05 -31.99 35.07
CA ALA A 26 -4.88 -30.83 34.75
C ALA A 26 -6.22 -31.04 35.50
N PRO A 27 -7.14 -30.05 35.68
CA PRO A 27 -7.14 -28.66 35.20
C PRO A 27 -7.50 -27.62 36.30
N GLY A 28 -7.40 -26.32 35.97
CA GLY A 28 -7.92 -25.22 36.77
C GLY A 28 -8.06 -23.96 35.92
N VAL A 29 -9.30 -23.59 35.62
CA VAL A 29 -9.72 -22.31 35.02
C VAL A 29 -9.71 -21.26 36.12
N ASP A 30 -9.20 -20.05 35.85
CA ASP A 30 -9.79 -18.80 36.30
C ASP A 30 -9.21 -17.61 35.50
N ASP A 31 -10.14 -16.75 35.11
CA ASP A 31 -9.99 -15.49 34.38
C ASP A 31 -9.06 -14.49 35.09
N HIS A 32 -8.18 -13.82 34.34
CA HIS A 32 -7.92 -12.38 34.55
C HIS A 32 -7.36 -11.72 33.28
N ALA A 33 -8.13 -10.77 32.77
CA ALA A 33 -7.69 -9.76 31.83
C ALA A 33 -6.60 -8.84 32.43
N GLY A 34 -5.60 -8.49 31.60
CA GLY A 34 -4.87 -7.22 31.66
C GLY A 34 -3.35 -7.32 31.48
N PRO A 35 -2.64 -6.25 31.05
CA PRO A 35 -3.05 -5.10 30.25
C PRO A 35 -2.34 -5.05 28.87
N SER A 36 -3.01 -4.44 27.89
CA SER A 36 -2.42 -3.96 26.64
C SER A 36 -1.24 -3.03 26.96
N SER A 37 -0.03 -3.40 26.53
CA SER A 37 1.18 -2.64 26.87
C SER A 37 1.29 -1.37 26.04
N ALA A 38 1.69 -0.27 26.67
CA ALA A 38 1.80 1.08 26.10
C ALA A 38 2.69 1.23 24.84
N LEU A 39 3.35 0.16 24.40
CA LEU A 39 4.24 0.13 23.24
C LEU A 39 3.49 -0.02 21.89
N ASP A 40 2.27 -0.59 21.88
CA ASP A 40 1.44 -0.66 20.67
C ASP A 40 0.91 0.71 20.23
N ILE A 41 0.81 1.66 21.17
CA ILE A 41 0.23 2.99 20.96
C ILE A 41 1.19 3.94 20.21
N MET A 42 2.48 3.61 20.05
CA MET A 42 3.50 4.57 19.59
C MET A 42 3.97 4.45 18.13
N ARG A 43 3.44 3.52 17.31
CA ARG A 43 3.88 3.37 15.90
C ARG A 43 3.15 4.34 14.96
N ARG A 44 3.76 5.49 14.65
CA ARG A 44 3.23 6.50 13.71
C ARG A 44 2.99 5.91 12.31
N TRP A 45 1.79 6.10 11.77
CA TRP A 45 1.40 5.71 10.41
C TRP A 45 2.11 6.58 9.36
N SER A 46 2.58 6.02 8.24
CA SER A 46 3.30 6.75 7.19
C SER A 46 2.43 7.14 5.99
N ALA A 47 2.94 8.02 5.13
CA ALA A 47 2.28 8.41 3.88
C ALA A 47 2.09 7.22 2.93
N ASP A 48 3.08 6.34 2.80
CA ASP A 48 2.96 5.19 1.90
C ASP A 48 1.99 4.13 2.47
N ASP A 49 1.96 3.92 3.80
CA ASP A 49 0.97 3.03 4.43
C ASP A 49 -0.47 3.52 4.19
N LEU A 50 -0.69 4.84 4.27
CA LEU A 50 -1.98 5.46 3.94
C LEU A 50 -2.35 5.21 2.48
N LEU A 51 -1.44 5.45 1.53
CA LEU A 51 -1.72 5.28 0.10
C LEU A 51 -2.00 3.82 -0.26
N VAL A 52 -1.25 2.87 0.32
CA VAL A 52 -1.51 1.44 0.17
C VAL A 52 -2.89 1.07 0.72
N THR A 53 -3.26 1.61 1.89
CA THR A 53 -4.58 1.36 2.49
C THR A 53 -5.71 1.92 1.61
N LEU A 54 -5.52 3.14 1.06
CA LEU A 54 -6.48 3.74 0.13
C LEU A 54 -6.57 2.96 -1.18
N GLY A 55 -5.49 2.38 -1.69
CA GLY A 55 -5.49 1.57 -2.92
C GLY A 55 -6.10 0.17 -2.77
N HIS A 56 -6.34 -0.28 -1.53
CA HIS A 56 -6.92 -1.59 -1.22
C HIS A 56 -8.24 -1.50 -0.43
N LEU A 57 -9.00 -0.42 -0.60
CA LEU A 57 -10.31 -0.28 0.03
C LEU A 57 -11.26 -1.40 -0.41
N LYS A 58 -11.91 -2.03 0.57
CA LYS A 58 -13.02 -2.97 0.33
C LYS A 58 -14.23 -2.19 -0.19
N THR A 59 -14.43 -2.18 -1.50
CA THR A 59 -15.56 -1.54 -2.18
C THR A 59 -16.71 -2.53 -2.42
N HIS A 60 -17.95 -2.06 -2.28
CA HIS A 60 -19.11 -2.86 -2.65
C HIS A 60 -19.18 -3.04 -4.17
N ARG A 61 -19.48 -4.26 -4.63
CA ARG A 61 -19.69 -4.59 -6.04
C ARG A 61 -21.11 -5.14 -6.21
N LYS A 62 -21.87 -4.57 -7.15
CA LYS A 62 -23.20 -5.07 -7.55
C LYS A 62 -23.27 -5.05 -9.09
N ASP A 63 -23.63 -6.19 -9.69
CA ASP A 63 -23.82 -6.33 -11.14
C ASP A 63 -22.64 -5.84 -12.00
N GLY A 64 -21.40 -6.18 -11.59
CA GLY A 64 -20.18 -5.81 -12.33
C GLY A 64 -19.77 -4.33 -12.21
N LYS A 65 -20.60 -3.47 -11.59
CA LYS A 65 -20.29 -2.06 -11.33
C LYS A 65 -19.99 -1.86 -9.84
N SER A 66 -18.81 -1.31 -9.53
CA SER A 66 -18.50 -0.96 -8.14
C SER A 66 -19.17 0.37 -7.81
N ALA A 67 -19.93 0.40 -6.73
CA ALA A 67 -20.54 1.65 -6.26
C ALA A 67 -19.47 2.48 -5.54
N PRO A 68 -19.08 3.67 -6.03
CA PRO A 68 -17.94 4.42 -5.51
C PRO A 68 -18.23 5.16 -4.20
N HIS A 69 -19.09 4.61 -3.32
CA HIS A 69 -19.58 5.30 -2.13
C HIS A 69 -18.47 5.64 -1.12
N LYS A 70 -17.60 4.66 -0.84
CA LYS A 70 -16.46 4.85 0.08
C LYS A 70 -15.41 5.82 -0.49
N PRO A 71 -14.95 5.66 -1.76
CA PRO A 71 -14.03 6.62 -2.37
C PRO A 71 -14.57 8.05 -2.44
N LEU A 72 -15.83 8.25 -2.86
CA LEU A 72 -16.45 9.59 -2.92
C LEU A 72 -16.55 10.24 -1.53
N ALA A 73 -16.93 9.46 -0.50
CA ALA A 73 -16.96 9.94 0.88
C ALA A 73 -15.56 10.35 1.38
N LEU A 74 -14.51 9.59 1.02
CA LEU A 74 -13.13 9.91 1.37
C LEU A 74 -12.63 11.16 0.65
N VAL A 75 -12.95 11.35 -0.64
CA VAL A 75 -12.60 12.59 -1.36
C VAL A 75 -13.20 13.81 -0.68
N TRP A 76 -14.48 13.74 -0.30
CA TRP A 76 -15.15 14.80 0.46
C TRP A 76 -14.47 15.05 1.82
N ALA A 77 -14.22 13.99 2.59
CA ALA A 77 -13.60 14.11 3.91
C ALA A 77 -12.18 14.69 3.84
N ILE A 78 -11.38 14.26 2.86
CA ILE A 78 -10.03 14.78 2.60
C ILE A 78 -10.09 16.27 2.23
N ALA A 79 -11.06 16.68 1.40
CA ALA A 79 -11.25 18.08 1.04
C ALA A 79 -11.59 18.95 2.26
N ARG A 80 -12.48 18.47 3.13
CA ARG A 80 -12.83 19.16 4.38
C ARG A 80 -11.64 19.27 5.31
N LEU A 81 -10.90 18.18 5.54
CA LEU A 81 -9.67 18.22 6.31
C LEU A 81 -8.67 19.25 5.74
N GLY A 82 -8.59 19.35 4.41
CA GLY A 82 -7.70 20.29 3.74
C GLY A 82 -8.10 21.76 3.82
N THR A 83 -9.37 22.05 4.11
CA THR A 83 -9.89 23.40 4.35
C THR A 83 -9.89 23.79 5.83
N GLY A 84 -9.24 22.98 6.67
CA GLY A 84 -9.09 23.24 8.10
C GLY A 84 -10.17 22.61 8.98
N HIS A 85 -11.06 21.78 8.42
CA HIS A 85 -12.00 21.00 9.21
C HIS A 85 -11.28 19.99 10.11
N GLY A 86 -11.89 19.66 11.24
CA GLY A 86 -11.42 18.58 12.11
C GLY A 86 -11.46 17.20 11.44
N ARG A 87 -10.78 16.23 12.07
CA ARG A 87 -10.69 14.85 11.56
C ARG A 87 -11.98 14.04 11.69
N LEU A 88 -12.83 14.40 12.66
CA LEU A 88 -14.12 13.76 12.94
C LEU A 88 -15.25 14.64 12.41
N PHE A 89 -16.24 14.01 11.79
CA PHE A 89 -17.44 14.63 11.24
C PHE A 89 -18.65 14.16 12.03
N ARG A 90 -19.58 15.07 12.31
CA ARG A 90 -20.86 14.66 12.87
C ARG A 90 -21.73 13.98 11.81
N TRP A 91 -22.57 13.06 12.23
CA TRP A 91 -23.42 12.30 11.31
C TRP A 91 -24.35 13.19 10.49
N ASP A 92 -24.96 14.20 11.09
CA ASP A 92 -25.82 15.18 10.42
C ASP A 92 -25.07 15.96 9.32
N GLU A 93 -23.86 16.42 9.61
CA GLU A 93 -22.98 17.09 8.64
C GLU A 93 -22.55 16.15 7.51
N PHE A 94 -22.04 14.95 7.88
CA PHE A 94 -21.56 13.97 6.93
C PHE A 94 -22.69 13.51 5.99
N ARG A 95 -23.87 13.22 6.55
CA ARG A 95 -25.04 12.78 5.77
C ARG A 95 -25.44 13.82 4.73
N ALA A 96 -25.44 15.11 5.09
CA ALA A 96 -25.73 16.18 4.16
C ALA A 96 -24.64 16.34 3.10
N GLY A 97 -23.37 16.43 3.52
CA GLY A 97 -22.23 16.67 2.65
C GLY A 97 -21.95 15.52 1.70
N VAL A 98 -21.77 14.31 2.23
CA VAL A 98 -21.55 13.10 1.44
C VAL A 98 -22.80 12.70 0.68
N GLY A 99 -24.01 12.91 1.23
CA GLY A 99 -25.26 12.69 0.49
C GLY A 99 -25.35 13.51 -0.79
N ALA A 100 -24.92 14.78 -0.75
CA ALA A 100 -24.85 15.61 -1.95
C ALA A 100 -23.84 15.07 -2.97
N VAL A 101 -22.63 14.68 -2.52
CA VAL A 101 -21.60 14.10 -3.41
C VAL A 101 -22.07 12.78 -4.04
N LEU A 102 -22.69 11.90 -3.26
CA LEU A 102 -23.20 10.62 -3.74
C LEU A 102 -24.40 10.80 -4.69
N GLY A 103 -25.24 11.81 -4.46
CA GLY A 103 -26.34 12.14 -5.36
C GLY A 103 -25.87 12.63 -6.73
N GLU A 104 -24.77 13.40 -6.76
CA GLU A 104 -24.22 13.96 -7.99
C GLU A 104 -23.31 12.99 -8.75
N PHE A 105 -22.41 12.29 -8.05
CA PHE A 105 -21.35 11.49 -8.65
C PHE A 105 -21.46 9.98 -8.39
N GLY A 106 -22.42 9.56 -7.57
CA GLY A 106 -22.66 8.15 -7.27
C GLY A 106 -23.52 7.46 -8.33
N HIS A 107 -23.70 6.16 -8.16
CA HIS A 107 -24.62 5.36 -8.97
C HIS A 107 -25.59 4.62 -8.07
N GLY A 108 -26.89 4.74 -8.38
CA GLY A 108 -27.95 4.07 -7.62
C GLY A 108 -28.43 4.88 -6.41
N GLN A 109 -28.88 4.18 -5.38
CA GLN A 109 -29.49 4.82 -4.21
C GLN A 109 -28.44 5.54 -3.35
N VAL A 110 -28.74 6.79 -2.99
CA VAL A 110 -27.90 7.60 -2.10
C VAL A 110 -27.97 7.03 -0.69
N THR A 111 -26.86 6.44 -0.23
CA THR A 111 -26.76 5.80 1.11
C THR A 111 -25.52 6.30 1.88
N PRO A 112 -25.54 7.52 2.44
CA PRO A 112 -24.40 8.07 3.18
C PRO A 112 -24.07 7.29 4.46
N GLN A 113 -25.04 6.57 5.02
CA GLN A 113 -24.86 5.75 6.21
C GLN A 113 -23.85 4.61 5.98
N TYR A 114 -23.78 4.11 4.75
CA TYR A 114 -22.92 2.99 4.39
C TYR A 114 -21.43 3.34 4.48
N PRO A 115 -20.91 4.39 3.78
CA PRO A 115 -19.51 4.78 3.95
C PRO A 115 -19.22 5.32 5.35
N PHE A 116 -20.17 5.99 6.02
CA PHE A 116 -19.96 6.48 7.40
C PHE A 116 -19.59 5.34 8.35
N TRP A 117 -20.30 4.21 8.23
CA TRP A 117 -20.11 3.01 9.06
C TRP A 117 -18.99 2.10 8.53
N HIS A 118 -19.06 1.69 7.26
CA HIS A 118 -18.21 0.63 6.72
C HIS A 118 -16.80 1.07 6.33
N LEU A 119 -16.45 2.37 6.40
CA LEU A 119 -15.06 2.80 6.30
C LEU A 119 -14.22 2.29 7.49
N ARG A 120 -14.84 2.04 8.65
CA ARG A 120 -14.18 1.47 9.84
C ARG A 120 -13.51 0.11 9.61
N SER A 121 -13.86 -0.59 8.52
CA SER A 121 -13.17 -1.82 8.13
C SER A 121 -11.68 -1.59 7.81
N ALA A 122 -11.29 -0.34 7.55
CA ALA A 122 -9.90 0.09 7.51
C ALA A 122 -9.55 0.74 8.86
N GLU A 123 -9.24 -0.09 9.87
CA GLU A 123 -9.12 0.30 11.29
C GLU A 123 -8.16 1.46 11.55
N ARG A 124 -7.07 1.55 10.77
CA ARG A 124 -6.09 2.64 10.90
C ARG A 124 -6.45 3.90 10.11
N LEU A 125 -7.45 3.85 9.23
CA LEU A 125 -7.89 4.97 8.41
C LEU A 125 -9.08 5.70 9.02
N TRP A 126 -10.09 4.97 9.51
CA TRP A 126 -11.38 5.52 9.87
C TRP A 126 -11.90 4.99 11.21
N GLU A 127 -12.42 5.88 12.05
CA GLU A 127 -13.00 5.56 13.35
C GLU A 127 -14.44 6.10 13.47
N THR A 128 -15.27 5.41 14.26
CA THR A 128 -16.68 5.73 14.52
C THR A 128 -16.93 5.78 16.02
N HIS A 129 -17.69 6.77 16.50
CA HIS A 129 -17.97 6.99 17.92
C HIS A 129 -19.47 7.14 18.16
N GLY A 130 -19.96 6.46 19.20
CA GLY A 130 -21.36 6.52 19.63
C GLY A 130 -22.33 5.70 18.78
N LEU A 131 -21.85 4.67 18.08
CA LEU A 131 -22.65 3.79 17.23
C LEU A 131 -22.27 2.33 17.45
N ASP A 132 -23.30 1.48 17.62
CA ASP A 132 -23.17 0.02 17.64
C ASP A 132 -23.59 -0.62 16.30
N GLU A 133 -24.33 0.13 15.48
CA GLU A 133 -24.80 -0.25 14.15
C GLU A 133 -24.76 0.92 13.15
N GLU A 134 -25.15 0.65 11.90
CA GLU A 134 -25.20 1.67 10.84
C GLU A 134 -26.17 2.81 11.22
N PRO A 135 -25.75 4.10 11.11
CA PRO A 135 -26.52 5.20 11.66
C PRO A 135 -27.83 5.45 10.91
N THR A 136 -28.86 5.78 11.68
CA THR A 136 -30.17 6.22 11.20
C THR A 136 -30.31 7.74 11.28
N ALA A 137 -31.43 8.29 10.81
CA ALA A 137 -31.69 9.73 10.93
C ALA A 137 -31.74 10.26 12.38
N ARG A 138 -31.87 9.39 13.39
CA ARG A 138 -31.99 9.75 14.81
C ARG A 138 -30.63 9.90 15.51
N ASP A 139 -29.55 9.42 14.89
CA ASP A 139 -28.22 9.32 15.51
C ASP A 139 -27.35 10.57 15.31
N GLY A 140 -27.95 11.76 15.27
CA GLY A 140 -27.30 13.02 14.87
C GLY A 140 -26.18 13.52 15.79
N ALA A 141 -25.99 12.92 16.96
CA ALA A 141 -24.88 13.24 17.88
C ALA A 141 -23.63 12.39 17.63
N THR A 142 -23.73 11.37 16.78
CA THR A 142 -22.63 10.44 16.53
C THR A 142 -21.60 11.03 15.59
N THR A 143 -20.35 10.57 15.69
CA THR A 143 -19.26 11.10 14.87
C THR A 143 -18.46 9.98 14.23
N ALA A 144 -17.94 10.22 13.05
CA ALA A 144 -16.99 9.33 12.40
C ALA A 144 -16.01 10.14 11.55
N GLY A 145 -14.83 9.60 11.30
CA GLY A 145 -13.83 10.32 10.54
C GLY A 145 -12.47 9.65 10.54
N PHE A 146 -11.45 10.41 10.15
CA PHE A 146 -10.09 9.93 10.12
C PHE A 146 -9.58 9.64 11.54
N THR A 147 -8.85 8.54 11.70
CA THR A 147 -8.04 8.32 12.92
C THR A 147 -7.05 9.46 13.14
N ALA A 148 -6.54 9.59 14.37
CA ALA A 148 -5.55 10.61 14.67
C ALA A 148 -4.29 10.47 13.80
N GLU A 149 -3.84 9.24 13.52
CA GLU A 149 -2.70 8.99 12.65
C GLU A 149 -3.00 9.32 11.19
N ALA A 150 -4.19 8.95 10.69
CA ALA A 150 -4.64 9.27 9.34
C ALA A 150 -4.66 10.76 9.08
N ALA A 151 -5.30 11.49 9.99
CA ALA A 151 -5.39 12.93 9.90
C ALA A 151 -4.00 13.58 9.97
N ALA A 152 -3.09 13.07 10.81
CA ALA A 152 -1.74 13.62 10.93
C ALA A 152 -0.95 13.52 9.62
N VAL A 153 -1.06 12.39 8.92
CA VAL A 153 -0.42 12.18 7.61
C VAL A 153 -1.07 13.04 6.53
N LEU A 154 -2.40 13.11 6.50
CA LEU A 154 -3.17 13.92 5.52
C LEU A 154 -3.07 15.44 5.72
N ARG A 155 -2.46 15.91 6.82
CA ARG A 155 -2.10 17.34 6.98
C ARG A 155 -1.08 17.79 5.95
N ASP A 156 -0.19 16.90 5.51
CA ASP A 156 0.77 17.22 4.46
C ASP A 156 0.05 17.41 3.10
N PRO A 157 0.15 18.59 2.46
CA PRO A 157 -0.54 18.86 1.20
C PRO A 157 -0.14 17.91 0.06
N ILE A 158 1.12 17.48 0.02
CA ILE A 158 1.61 16.55 -1.01
C ILE A 158 0.96 15.17 -0.83
N THR A 159 0.96 14.66 0.41
CA THR A 159 0.32 13.38 0.73
C THR A 159 -1.19 13.43 0.49
N ARG A 160 -1.83 14.57 0.76
CA ARG A 160 -3.25 14.78 0.46
C ARG A 160 -3.56 14.70 -1.04
N ASP A 161 -2.76 15.35 -1.86
CA ASP A 161 -2.93 15.32 -3.31
C ASP A 161 -2.67 13.91 -3.87
N ARG A 162 -1.62 13.22 -3.38
CA ARG A 162 -1.38 11.80 -3.70
C ARG A 162 -2.56 10.92 -3.31
N ALA A 163 -3.15 11.12 -2.13
CA ALA A 163 -4.32 10.36 -1.67
C ALA A 163 -5.56 10.58 -2.56
N LEU A 164 -5.83 11.83 -2.94
CA LEU A 164 -6.90 12.17 -3.88
C LEU A 164 -6.66 11.55 -5.26
N ALA A 165 -5.42 11.60 -5.76
CA ALA A 165 -5.04 10.98 -7.02
C ALA A 165 -5.22 9.45 -6.97
N THR A 166 -4.78 8.78 -5.90
CA THR A 166 -4.97 7.34 -5.72
C THR A 166 -6.45 6.96 -5.74
N LEU A 167 -7.30 7.68 -4.98
CA LEU A 167 -8.74 7.43 -4.98
C LEU A 167 -9.37 7.62 -6.37
N ALA A 168 -8.96 8.67 -7.07
CA ALA A 168 -9.45 8.98 -8.41
C ALA A 168 -9.07 7.88 -9.42
N THR A 169 -7.79 7.53 -9.50
CA THR A 169 -7.27 6.56 -10.48
C THR A 169 -7.72 5.14 -10.21
N THR A 170 -7.91 4.77 -8.94
CA THR A 170 -8.22 3.38 -8.58
C THR A 170 -9.73 3.08 -8.62
N TYR A 171 -10.60 4.05 -8.31
CA TYR A 171 -12.03 3.77 -8.12
C TYR A 171 -12.97 4.70 -8.87
N LEU A 172 -12.52 5.85 -9.36
CA LEU A 172 -13.39 6.90 -9.90
C LEU A 172 -13.13 7.16 -11.39
N GLY A 173 -12.71 6.14 -12.15
CA GLY A 173 -12.41 6.27 -13.58
C GLY A 173 -13.59 6.75 -14.43
N ASP A 174 -14.82 6.44 -14.01
CA ASP A 174 -16.06 6.83 -14.70
C ASP A 174 -16.64 8.17 -14.20
N VAL A 175 -15.98 8.83 -13.24
CA VAL A 175 -16.44 10.09 -12.64
C VAL A 175 -15.61 11.25 -13.18
N ASP A 176 -16.26 12.36 -13.56
CA ASP A 176 -15.54 13.59 -13.90
C ASP A 176 -14.81 14.15 -12.66
N GLY A 177 -13.50 13.91 -12.62
CA GLY A 177 -12.64 14.33 -11.51
C GLY A 177 -12.54 15.85 -11.33
N ASN A 178 -12.70 16.64 -12.39
CA ASN A 178 -12.69 18.10 -12.30
C ASN A 178 -13.99 18.63 -11.71
N ALA A 179 -15.13 18.09 -12.16
CA ALA A 179 -16.43 18.40 -11.58
C ALA A 179 -16.48 18.02 -10.09
N LEU A 180 -15.99 16.82 -9.74
CA LEU A 180 -15.92 16.36 -8.35
C LEU A 180 -15.06 17.28 -7.48
N ARG A 181 -13.86 17.65 -7.94
CA ARG A 181 -12.96 18.57 -7.21
C ARG A 181 -13.61 19.92 -6.93
N ARG A 182 -14.24 20.53 -7.93
CA ARG A 182 -15.00 21.78 -7.76
C ARG A 182 -16.13 21.62 -6.74
N PHE A 183 -16.90 20.53 -6.86
CA PHE A 183 -18.03 20.27 -6.00
C PHE A 183 -17.63 20.14 -4.53
N VAL A 184 -16.52 19.48 -4.23
CA VAL A 184 -16.04 19.34 -2.84
C VAL A 184 -15.23 20.55 -2.35
N GLY A 185 -15.12 21.62 -3.15
CA GLY A 185 -14.37 22.83 -2.79
C GLY A 185 -12.85 22.65 -2.81
N LEU A 186 -12.35 21.60 -3.48
CA LEU A 186 -10.94 21.51 -3.83
C LEU A 186 -10.73 22.46 -5.01
N ALA A 187 -10.16 23.63 -4.74
CA ALA A 187 -9.85 24.60 -5.77
C ALA A 187 -9.07 23.91 -6.92
N THR A 188 -9.66 23.90 -8.11
CA THR A 188 -8.87 24.09 -9.31
C THR A 188 -8.11 25.38 -9.07
N LEU A 189 -6.77 25.35 -9.17
CA LEU A 189 -5.90 26.47 -8.81
C LEU A 189 -6.55 27.82 -9.14
N PRO A 190 -6.68 28.75 -8.19
CA PRO A 190 -7.29 30.05 -8.47
C PRO A 190 -6.57 30.68 -9.66
N GLY A 191 -7.30 30.87 -10.76
CA GLY A 191 -6.74 31.31 -12.05
C GLY A 191 -7.04 30.39 -13.23
N ALA A 192 -7.16 29.07 -13.02
CA ALA A 192 -7.42 28.13 -14.12
C ALA A 192 -8.77 28.39 -14.82
N GLU A 193 -9.80 28.76 -14.06
CA GLU A 193 -11.12 29.09 -14.63
C GLU A 193 -11.16 30.45 -15.33
N ARG A 194 -10.29 31.39 -14.94
CA ARG A 194 -10.15 32.67 -15.63
C ARG A 194 -9.39 32.48 -16.94
N VAL A 195 -8.31 31.70 -16.91
CA VAL A 195 -7.54 31.33 -18.10
C VAL A 195 -8.42 30.61 -19.13
N LEU A 196 -9.22 29.62 -18.71
CA LEU A 196 -10.13 28.91 -19.63
C LEU A 196 -11.20 29.83 -20.22
N ARG A 197 -11.74 30.79 -19.45
CA ARG A 197 -12.74 31.76 -19.93
C ARG A 197 -12.14 32.84 -20.85
N ASP A 198 -10.90 33.26 -20.56
CA ASP A 198 -10.18 34.25 -21.36
C ASP A 198 -9.68 33.61 -22.68
N LEU A 199 -9.34 32.31 -22.69
CA LEU A 199 -8.94 31.55 -23.89
C LEU A 199 -10.08 31.40 -24.92
N GLU A 200 -11.33 31.24 -24.47
CA GLU A 200 -12.51 31.17 -25.34
C GLU A 200 -12.74 32.46 -26.18
N GLY A 201 -12.12 33.59 -25.79
CA GLY A 201 -12.24 34.88 -26.46
C GLY A 201 -11.07 35.31 -27.36
N THR A 202 -9.96 34.56 -27.40
CA THR A 202 -8.72 35.05 -28.05
C THR A 202 -8.59 34.74 -29.55
N GLY A 203 -9.47 33.91 -30.12
CA GLY A 203 -9.48 33.62 -31.57
C GLY A 203 -8.24 32.89 -32.10
N VAL A 204 -7.39 32.36 -31.21
CA VAL A 204 -6.22 31.55 -31.53
C VAL A 204 -6.55 30.10 -31.18
N GLY A 205 -6.27 29.17 -32.10
CA GLY A 205 -6.62 27.75 -31.93
C GLY A 205 -5.76 27.05 -30.87
N PRO A 206 -6.25 25.93 -30.29
CA PRO A 206 -5.60 25.23 -29.18
C PRO A 206 -4.15 24.76 -29.44
N ASP A 207 -3.79 24.55 -30.71
CA ASP A 207 -2.43 24.14 -31.11
C ASP A 207 -1.40 25.28 -30.98
N ALA A 208 -1.81 26.53 -31.22
CA ALA A 208 -0.92 27.69 -31.10
C ALA A 208 -0.66 28.06 -29.63
N ASP A 209 -1.66 27.88 -28.76
CA ASP A 209 -1.51 28.07 -27.31
C ASP A 209 -0.60 27.00 -26.69
N ALA A 210 -0.73 25.74 -27.12
CA ALA A 210 0.17 24.68 -26.68
C ALA A 210 1.63 24.94 -27.10
N ALA A 211 1.85 25.44 -28.32
CA ALA A 211 3.18 25.83 -28.81
C ALA A 211 3.78 27.00 -28.01
N LEU A 212 2.96 28.00 -27.66
CA LEU A 212 3.39 29.15 -26.85
C LEU A 212 3.67 28.76 -25.39
N VAL A 213 2.87 27.87 -24.79
CA VAL A 213 3.16 27.31 -23.46
C VAL A 213 4.49 26.56 -23.49
N GLN A 214 4.72 25.72 -24.50
CA GLN A 214 5.97 24.99 -24.64
C GLN A 214 7.16 25.94 -24.82
N TYR A 215 7.03 26.95 -25.69
CA TYR A 215 8.02 28.01 -25.87
C TYR A 215 8.35 28.73 -24.55
N GLY A 216 7.32 29.09 -23.77
CA GLY A 216 7.50 29.71 -22.46
C GLY A 216 8.24 28.82 -21.46
N LEU A 217 7.94 27.52 -21.44
CA LEU A 217 8.65 26.55 -20.61
C LEU A 217 10.12 26.41 -21.02
N ASP A 218 10.41 26.41 -22.32
CA ASP A 218 11.77 26.29 -22.84
C ASP A 218 12.62 27.52 -22.49
N ARG A 219 12.07 28.73 -22.62
CA ARG A 219 12.73 29.99 -22.20
C ARG A 219 12.94 30.07 -20.69
N LEU A 220 11.95 29.63 -19.89
CA LEU A 220 12.12 29.53 -18.44
C LEU A 220 13.23 28.56 -18.05
N ARG A 221 13.41 27.47 -18.80
CA ARG A 221 14.46 26.48 -18.56
C ARG A 221 15.84 26.97 -19.00
N ALA A 222 15.93 27.60 -20.16
CA ALA A 222 17.20 28.03 -20.74
C ALA A 222 17.74 29.32 -20.10
N ASP A 223 16.86 30.28 -19.81
CA ASP A 223 17.26 31.65 -19.46
C ASP A 223 16.76 32.07 -18.07
N GLY A 224 15.98 31.23 -17.40
CA GLY A 224 15.39 31.53 -16.10
C GLY A 224 14.29 32.60 -16.15
N SER A 225 13.99 33.17 -17.32
CA SER A 225 12.93 34.16 -17.49
C SER A 225 12.34 34.21 -18.91
N VAL A 226 11.09 34.64 -19.02
CA VAL A 226 10.39 34.88 -20.29
C VAL A 226 9.48 36.11 -20.18
N SER A 227 9.38 36.91 -21.25
CA SER A 227 8.55 38.12 -21.25
C SER A 227 7.07 37.76 -21.32
N VAL A 228 6.23 38.50 -20.61
CA VAL A 228 4.76 38.36 -20.73
C VAL A 228 4.28 38.79 -22.11
N ASP A 229 4.91 39.82 -22.68
CA ASP A 229 4.56 40.33 -24.02
C ASP A 229 4.77 39.30 -25.13
N ASP A 230 5.72 38.37 -24.94
CA ASP A 230 6.04 37.30 -25.90
C ASP A 230 5.03 36.13 -25.82
N LEU A 231 4.26 36.04 -24.73
CA LEU A 231 3.42 34.89 -24.41
C LEU A 231 1.92 35.21 -24.46
N GLY A 232 1.55 36.45 -24.16
CA GLY A 232 0.18 36.84 -23.89
C GLY A 232 -0.30 36.41 -22.50
N ASP A 233 -1.42 36.98 -22.07
CA ASP A 233 -1.92 36.88 -20.69
C ASP A 233 -2.30 35.45 -20.28
N ALA A 234 -2.92 34.69 -21.19
CA ALA A 234 -3.39 33.34 -20.91
C ALA A 234 -2.23 32.37 -20.67
N VAL A 235 -1.24 32.36 -21.56
CA VAL A 235 -0.04 31.51 -21.45
C VAL A 235 0.81 31.92 -20.24
N THR A 236 0.92 33.23 -19.98
CA THR A 236 1.59 33.75 -18.78
C THR A 236 0.97 33.20 -17.50
N ALA A 237 -0.36 33.22 -17.41
CA ALA A 237 -1.07 32.69 -16.25
C ALA A 237 -0.85 31.17 -16.09
N VAL A 238 -0.79 30.42 -17.19
CA VAL A 238 -0.44 28.98 -17.16
C VAL A 238 0.96 28.77 -16.59
N LEU A 239 1.97 29.52 -17.04
CA LEU A 239 3.34 29.34 -16.57
C LEU A 239 3.49 29.67 -15.07
N LEU A 240 2.75 30.65 -14.56
CA LEU A 240 2.74 31.04 -13.15
C LEU A 240 2.15 29.97 -12.21
N THR A 241 1.47 28.94 -12.74
CA THR A 241 1.01 27.80 -11.94
C THR A 241 2.15 26.89 -11.46
N ARG A 242 3.36 27.04 -12.01
CA ARG A 242 4.51 26.20 -11.62
C ARG A 242 5.08 26.63 -10.26
N PRO A 243 5.38 25.68 -9.36
CA PRO A 243 6.09 26.00 -8.13
C PRO A 243 7.46 26.65 -8.43
N GLY A 244 7.69 27.83 -7.84
CA GLY A 244 8.95 28.58 -8.00
C GLY A 244 8.94 29.62 -9.12
N THR A 245 7.88 29.71 -9.93
CA THR A 245 7.71 30.82 -10.90
C THR A 245 7.02 32.03 -10.28
N ARG A 246 7.42 33.24 -10.66
CA ARG A 246 6.79 34.50 -10.24
C ARG A 246 6.80 35.52 -11.37
N LEU A 247 5.93 36.51 -11.29
CA LEU A 247 5.96 37.67 -12.17
C LEU A 247 6.84 38.76 -11.54
N GLU A 248 7.93 39.12 -12.21
CA GLU A 248 8.85 40.19 -11.81
C GLU A 248 9.10 41.07 -13.04
N ASP A 249 8.83 42.38 -12.94
CA ASP A 249 9.07 43.39 -13.99
C ASP A 249 8.57 43.00 -15.40
N GLY A 250 7.34 42.49 -15.48
CA GLY A 250 6.73 42.09 -16.77
C GLY A 250 7.28 40.78 -17.35
N ARG A 251 8.00 39.99 -16.54
CA ARG A 251 8.57 38.70 -16.94
C ARG A 251 8.17 37.61 -15.97
N VAL A 252 7.89 36.42 -16.48
CA VAL A 252 7.82 35.22 -15.65
C VAL A 252 9.25 34.78 -15.39
N VAL A 253 9.64 34.70 -14.12
CA VAL A 253 10.98 34.27 -13.69
C VAL A 253 10.88 33.00 -12.85
N VAL A 254 11.84 32.08 -13.01
CA VAL A 254 11.99 30.91 -12.14
C VAL A 254 13.06 31.21 -11.11
N ARG A 255 12.69 31.27 -9.84
CA ARG A 255 13.70 31.12 -8.77
C ARG A 255 13.88 29.63 -8.49
N PRO A 256 15.13 29.15 -8.34
CA PRO A 256 15.35 27.82 -7.83
C PRO A 256 14.60 27.67 -6.51
N LEU A 257 13.66 26.72 -6.45
CA LEU A 257 13.17 26.23 -5.17
C LEU A 257 14.44 25.81 -4.42
N GLY A 258 14.71 26.45 -3.28
CA GLY A 258 15.90 26.15 -2.49
C GLY A 258 16.03 24.63 -2.33
N ARG A 259 17.27 24.11 -2.39
CA ARG A 259 17.56 22.69 -2.15
C ARG A 259 16.68 22.21 -0.98
N PRO A 260 15.93 21.09 -1.10
CA PRO A 260 15.14 20.60 0.01
C PRO A 260 16.06 20.56 1.23
N THR A 261 15.67 21.28 2.28
CA THR A 261 16.47 21.40 3.50
C THR A 261 16.84 19.99 3.94
N ARG A 262 18.14 19.71 3.99
CA ARG A 262 18.65 18.43 4.49
C ARG A 262 18.03 18.24 5.87
N ARG A 263 17.15 17.24 6.00
CA ARG A 263 16.57 16.91 7.30
C ARG A 263 17.70 16.39 8.17
N ASP A 264 17.93 17.05 9.29
CA ASP A 264 18.83 16.54 10.31
C ASP A 264 18.09 15.48 11.10
N TYR A 265 18.55 14.25 10.96
CA TYR A 265 18.07 13.13 11.75
C TYR A 265 18.98 13.01 12.96
N ALA A 266 18.42 13.09 14.16
CA ALA A 266 19.17 12.90 15.40
C ALA A 266 19.72 11.46 15.52
N VAL A 267 19.03 10.49 14.91
CA VAL A 267 19.40 9.07 14.84
C VAL A 267 18.88 8.52 13.50
N PHE A 268 19.69 7.72 12.81
CA PHE A 268 19.34 7.14 11.50
C PHE A 268 18.78 5.72 11.60
N ASP A 269 19.14 4.99 12.66
CA ASP A 269 18.74 3.61 12.87
C ASP A 269 17.63 3.51 13.93
N GLY A 270 16.51 2.91 13.55
CA GLY A 270 15.41 2.58 14.46
C GLY A 270 15.33 1.08 14.70
N LYS A 271 14.99 0.66 15.92
CA LYS A 271 14.71 -0.76 16.21
C LYS A 271 13.22 -1.03 16.05
N ALA A 272 12.87 -2.04 15.24
CA ALA A 272 11.51 -2.48 15.03
C ALA A 272 11.34 -3.92 15.56
N LEU A 273 10.26 -4.18 16.29
CA LEU A 273 9.79 -5.53 16.56
C LEU A 273 9.02 -6.00 15.34
N ALA A 274 9.51 -7.03 14.67
CA ALA A 274 8.89 -7.63 13.49
C ALA A 274 8.32 -9.00 13.87
N THR A 275 7.09 -9.27 13.49
CA THR A 275 6.55 -10.63 13.46
C THR A 275 7.37 -11.43 12.46
N TYR A 276 8.11 -12.43 12.95
CA TYR A 276 8.89 -13.31 12.11
C TYR A 276 8.11 -14.60 11.87
N ARG A 277 8.16 -15.06 10.63
CA ARG A 277 7.59 -16.35 10.22
C ARG A 277 8.52 -17.45 10.74
N LYS A 278 8.00 -18.35 11.57
CA LYS A 278 8.78 -19.43 12.19
C LYS A 278 9.27 -20.42 11.13
N GLU A 279 8.43 -20.68 10.13
CA GLU A 279 8.67 -21.58 9.02
C GLU A 279 9.73 -21.05 8.02
N GLN A 280 9.89 -19.72 7.90
CA GLN A 280 10.76 -19.13 6.87
C GLN A 280 12.24 -19.49 7.09
N GLY A 281 12.66 -19.63 8.35
CA GLY A 281 14.03 -20.06 8.69
C GLY A 281 14.27 -21.54 8.41
N GLU A 282 13.23 -22.37 8.51
CA GLU A 282 13.27 -23.80 8.23
C GLU A 282 13.21 -24.07 6.73
N LEU A 283 12.32 -23.39 6.00
CA LEU A 283 12.27 -23.35 4.53
C LEU A 283 13.62 -22.99 3.93
N ARG A 284 14.26 -21.94 4.46
CA ARG A 284 15.59 -21.51 3.99
C ARG A 284 16.63 -22.60 4.21
N ARG A 285 16.61 -23.31 5.35
CA ARG A 285 17.52 -24.43 5.61
C ARG A 285 17.27 -25.64 4.73
N LEU A 286 16.01 -26.05 4.57
CA LEU A 286 15.61 -27.20 3.76
C LEU A 286 16.02 -27.03 2.28
N LEU A 287 15.82 -25.83 1.74
CA LEU A 287 16.05 -25.57 0.32
C LEU A 287 17.53 -25.31 -0.04
N ILE A 288 18.30 -24.66 0.83
CA ILE A 288 19.71 -24.33 0.56
C ILE A 288 20.67 -25.49 0.95
N GLY A 289 20.32 -26.27 1.98
CA GLY A 289 21.26 -27.19 2.61
C GLY A 289 22.42 -26.48 3.31
N ASP A 290 23.59 -27.13 3.36
CA ASP A 290 24.78 -26.65 4.10
C ASP A 290 25.83 -25.93 3.21
N GLY A 291 25.52 -25.72 1.92
CA GLY A 291 26.47 -25.16 0.95
C GLY A 291 26.53 -23.62 0.97
N PRO A 292 27.68 -22.98 0.65
CA PRO A 292 27.80 -21.52 0.57
C PRO A 292 27.13 -20.93 -0.70
N THR A 293 26.76 -21.79 -1.64
CA THR A 293 26.11 -21.44 -2.90
C THR A 293 25.01 -22.44 -3.21
N ALA A 294 23.93 -21.97 -3.84
CA ALA A 294 22.87 -22.83 -4.36
C ALA A 294 22.36 -22.29 -5.70
N GLU A 295 21.56 -23.09 -6.40
CA GLU A 295 21.03 -22.76 -7.72
C GLU A 295 19.65 -22.12 -7.63
N CYS A 296 19.41 -21.06 -8.40
CA CYS A 296 18.07 -20.51 -8.55
C CYS A 296 17.20 -21.46 -9.38
N ALA A 297 16.05 -21.85 -8.85
CA ALA A 297 15.11 -22.74 -9.50
C ALA A 297 14.61 -22.20 -10.86
N LEU A 298 14.49 -20.87 -11.02
CA LEU A 298 13.90 -20.27 -12.22
C LEU A 298 14.91 -19.91 -13.31
N CYS A 299 16.12 -19.47 -12.96
CA CYS A 299 17.12 -19.07 -13.97
C CYS A 299 18.34 -19.99 -14.05
N ARG A 300 18.40 -21.02 -13.19
CA ARG A 300 19.43 -22.07 -13.20
C ARG A 300 20.88 -21.56 -13.06
N ARG A 301 21.03 -20.34 -12.54
CA ARG A 301 22.33 -19.77 -12.20
C ARG A 301 22.64 -20.07 -10.74
N VAL A 302 23.92 -20.32 -10.46
CA VAL A 302 24.44 -20.53 -9.12
C VAL A 302 24.71 -19.18 -8.47
N PHE A 303 24.22 -19.01 -7.24
CA PHE A 303 24.38 -17.79 -6.46
C PHE A 303 24.90 -18.12 -5.05
N PRO A 304 25.63 -17.19 -4.41
CA PRO A 304 25.78 -17.19 -2.97
C PRO A 304 24.42 -17.24 -2.28
N VAL A 305 24.32 -17.98 -1.18
CA VAL A 305 23.08 -18.20 -0.43
C VAL A 305 22.38 -16.89 -0.03
N ASP A 306 23.15 -15.84 0.26
CA ASP A 306 22.63 -14.53 0.65
C ASP A 306 21.85 -13.80 -0.46
N LEU A 307 22.03 -14.22 -1.72
CA LEU A 307 21.30 -13.69 -2.89
C LEU A 307 20.12 -14.57 -3.31
N LEU A 308 19.82 -15.61 -2.51
CA LEU A 308 18.71 -16.52 -2.72
C LEU A 308 17.66 -16.32 -1.61
N VAL A 309 16.40 -16.48 -2.00
CA VAL A 309 15.25 -16.43 -1.11
C VAL A 309 14.39 -17.67 -1.33
N ALA A 310 13.79 -18.16 -0.24
CA ALA A 310 12.73 -19.16 -0.28
C ALA A 310 11.43 -18.46 -0.73
N ALA A 311 11.21 -18.40 -2.04
CA ALA A 311 10.04 -17.82 -2.66
C ALA A 311 8.89 -18.84 -2.61
N HIS A 312 7.69 -18.40 -2.23
CA HIS A 312 6.55 -19.32 -2.24
C HIS A 312 6.07 -19.53 -3.68
N VAL A 313 5.79 -20.79 -4.04
CA VAL A 313 5.26 -21.16 -5.35
C VAL A 313 3.81 -20.67 -5.48
N LYS A 314 2.99 -20.91 -4.44
CA LYS A 314 1.64 -20.36 -4.24
C LYS A 314 1.69 -19.19 -3.26
N LYS A 315 0.91 -18.13 -3.45
CA LYS A 315 0.92 -16.99 -2.51
C LYS A 315 0.55 -17.46 -1.10
N ARG A 316 1.43 -17.24 -0.11
CA ARG A 316 1.22 -17.67 1.30
C ARG A 316 -0.12 -17.27 1.90
N ALA A 317 -0.66 -16.11 1.49
CA ALA A 317 -1.97 -15.63 1.94
C ALA A 317 -3.14 -16.52 1.46
N GLU A 318 -2.93 -17.21 0.34
CA GLU A 318 -3.87 -18.13 -0.30
C GLU A 318 -3.59 -19.60 0.05
N CYS A 319 -2.51 -19.85 0.81
CA CYS A 319 -2.20 -21.18 1.32
C CYS A 319 -3.05 -21.51 2.55
N THR A 320 -3.61 -22.72 2.59
CA THR A 320 -4.16 -23.33 3.80
C THR A 320 -3.06 -23.62 4.82
N ASP A 321 -3.41 -23.94 6.06
CA ASP A 321 -2.40 -24.26 7.07
C ASP A 321 -1.64 -25.56 6.76
N ASP A 322 -2.30 -26.54 6.12
CA ASP A 322 -1.64 -27.76 5.63
C ASP A 322 -0.64 -27.44 4.50
N GLU A 323 -1.03 -26.59 3.54
CA GLU A 323 -0.13 -26.15 2.47
C GLU A 323 1.04 -25.32 3.02
N ARG A 324 0.84 -24.53 4.08
CA ARG A 324 1.93 -23.82 4.76
C ARG A 324 2.90 -24.76 5.47
N GLY A 325 2.43 -25.95 5.87
CA GLY A 325 3.23 -27.02 6.46
C GLY A 325 3.98 -27.87 5.43
N ASP A 326 3.63 -27.80 4.15
CA ASP A 326 4.28 -28.52 3.05
C ASP A 326 5.57 -27.82 2.60
N LEU A 327 6.54 -27.76 3.51
CA LEU A 327 7.77 -26.97 3.36
C LEU A 327 8.64 -27.40 2.17
N GLU A 328 8.51 -28.64 1.72
CA GLU A 328 9.30 -29.18 0.60
C GLU A 328 8.79 -28.70 -0.76
N ASN A 329 7.50 -28.37 -0.89
CA ASN A 329 6.85 -28.15 -2.18
C ASN A 329 6.18 -26.76 -2.30
N VAL A 330 5.81 -26.14 -1.18
CA VAL A 330 5.14 -24.82 -1.18
C VAL A 330 6.09 -23.67 -1.54
N ALA A 331 7.40 -23.91 -1.53
CA ALA A 331 8.43 -22.91 -1.81
C ALA A 331 9.56 -23.47 -2.70
N MET A 332 10.24 -22.55 -3.38
CA MET A 332 11.41 -22.83 -4.22
C MET A 332 12.50 -21.78 -3.99
N LEU A 333 13.74 -22.08 -4.36
CA LEU A 333 14.81 -21.07 -4.35
C LEU A 333 14.70 -20.15 -5.55
N ALA A 334 14.53 -18.86 -5.31
CA ALA A 334 14.60 -17.84 -6.33
C ALA A 334 15.70 -16.84 -6.01
N CYS A 335 16.33 -16.26 -7.04
CA CYS A 335 17.31 -15.21 -6.83
C CYS A 335 16.62 -13.87 -6.55
N SER A 336 17.14 -13.14 -5.56
CA SER A 336 16.69 -11.78 -5.23
C SER A 336 17.08 -10.74 -6.29
N LEU A 337 17.91 -11.13 -7.26
CA LEU A 337 18.30 -10.30 -8.41
C LEU A 337 17.23 -10.19 -9.50
N GLY A 338 16.08 -10.86 -9.34
CA GLY A 338 14.90 -10.59 -10.15
C GLY A 338 13.90 -11.72 -10.28
N CYS A 339 14.32 -12.99 -10.20
CA CYS A 339 13.41 -14.12 -10.41
C CYS A 339 12.26 -14.16 -9.38
N ASP A 340 12.56 -13.89 -8.10
CA ASP A 340 11.56 -13.81 -7.03
C ASP A 340 10.47 -12.77 -7.35
N ARG A 341 10.90 -11.54 -7.62
CA ARG A 341 9.97 -10.43 -7.88
C ARG A 341 9.21 -10.59 -9.20
N LEU A 342 9.86 -11.07 -10.26
CA LEU A 342 9.23 -11.29 -11.56
C LEU A 342 8.17 -12.40 -11.48
N TYR A 343 8.43 -13.46 -10.73
CA TYR A 343 7.47 -14.53 -10.47
C TYR A 343 6.30 -14.03 -9.60
N GLU A 344 6.56 -13.29 -8.52
CA GLU A 344 5.54 -12.71 -7.66
C GLU A 344 4.58 -11.77 -8.42
N LEU A 345 5.14 -10.99 -9.36
CA LEU A 345 4.39 -10.06 -10.20
C LEU A 345 3.66 -10.74 -11.38
N GLY A 346 3.94 -12.01 -11.66
CA GLY A 346 3.30 -12.77 -12.75
C GLY A 346 3.94 -12.62 -14.13
N TYR A 347 5.18 -12.13 -14.21
CA TYR A 347 5.96 -12.09 -15.46
C TYR A 347 6.65 -13.42 -15.77
N LEU A 348 6.89 -14.25 -14.74
CA LEU A 348 7.37 -15.61 -14.87
C LEU A 348 6.31 -16.57 -14.35
N ALA A 349 6.20 -17.74 -14.97
CA ALA A 349 5.52 -18.91 -14.43
C ALA A 349 6.28 -20.18 -14.78
N VAL A 350 5.89 -21.31 -14.23
CA VAL A 350 6.42 -22.64 -14.58
C VAL A 350 5.26 -23.44 -15.14
N ASP A 351 5.43 -24.08 -16.30
CA ASP A 351 4.43 -24.91 -16.97
C ASP A 351 4.37 -26.33 -16.37
N ALA A 352 3.42 -27.16 -16.84
CA ALA A 352 3.19 -28.52 -16.34
C ALA A 352 4.38 -29.46 -16.54
N ASP A 353 5.21 -29.21 -17.55
CA ASP A 353 6.45 -29.93 -17.84
C ASP A 353 7.67 -29.39 -17.07
N GLY A 354 7.47 -28.37 -16.23
CA GLY A 354 8.55 -27.69 -15.49
C GLY A 354 9.24 -26.58 -16.27
N THR A 355 8.79 -26.23 -17.48
CA THR A 355 9.41 -25.18 -18.30
C THR A 355 9.01 -23.78 -17.83
N VAL A 356 9.97 -22.86 -17.73
CA VAL A 356 9.71 -21.47 -17.35
C VAL A 356 9.06 -20.70 -18.51
N LEU A 357 7.84 -20.22 -18.26
CA LEU A 357 7.07 -19.33 -19.11
C LEU A 357 7.39 -17.88 -18.77
N VAL A 358 7.42 -17.03 -19.79
CA VAL A 358 7.62 -15.58 -19.65
C VAL A 358 6.45 -14.84 -20.28
N HIS A 359 6.07 -13.70 -19.71
CA HIS A 359 5.09 -12.80 -20.31
C HIS A 359 5.63 -11.37 -20.27
N GLY A 360 5.72 -10.72 -21.44
CA GLY A 360 6.08 -9.32 -21.56
C GLY A 360 7.55 -8.96 -21.29
N THR A 361 7.86 -7.70 -21.62
CA THR A 361 9.15 -6.97 -21.57
C THR A 361 10.20 -7.40 -22.61
N ASP A 362 10.10 -6.77 -23.79
CA ASP A 362 11.03 -6.79 -24.94
C ASP A 362 12.47 -7.14 -24.56
N GLY A 363 12.89 -8.38 -24.81
CA GLY A 363 14.27 -8.86 -24.69
C GLY A 363 14.81 -9.05 -23.27
N PHE A 364 14.17 -8.48 -22.24
CA PHE A 364 14.70 -8.47 -20.87
C PHE A 364 14.63 -9.86 -20.19
N LEU A 365 13.71 -10.71 -20.64
CA LEU A 365 13.43 -12.02 -20.05
C LEU A 365 13.90 -13.20 -20.92
N ASP A 366 14.47 -12.94 -22.09
CA ASP A 366 14.86 -13.97 -23.08
C ASP A 366 15.79 -15.03 -22.49
N GLY A 367 16.69 -14.65 -21.58
CA GLY A 367 17.59 -15.57 -20.88
C GLY A 367 16.93 -16.45 -19.81
N ARG A 368 15.60 -16.43 -19.68
CA ARG A 368 14.81 -17.24 -18.73
C ARG A 368 13.69 -18.04 -19.41
N ALA A 369 13.29 -17.67 -20.62
CA ALA A 369 12.27 -18.39 -21.36
C ALA A 369 12.75 -19.79 -21.77
N GLY A 370 11.90 -20.81 -21.59
CA GLY A 370 12.24 -22.17 -22.02
C GLY A 370 13.25 -22.89 -21.12
N VAL A 371 13.64 -22.28 -19.99
CA VAL A 371 14.53 -22.91 -19.01
C VAL A 371 13.73 -23.93 -18.20
N VAL A 372 14.24 -25.16 -18.07
CA VAL A 372 13.63 -26.16 -17.17
C VAL A 372 13.93 -25.76 -15.73
N ALA A 373 12.87 -25.55 -14.95
CA ALA A 373 12.99 -25.12 -13.56
C ALA A 373 13.63 -26.22 -12.70
N GLY A 374 14.44 -25.82 -11.73
CA GLY A 374 15.09 -26.70 -10.75
C GLY A 374 14.15 -27.15 -9.64
N VAL A 375 12.96 -27.62 -10.00
CA VAL A 375 11.89 -28.06 -9.09
C VAL A 375 11.34 -29.38 -9.58
N ASP A 376 10.68 -30.13 -8.70
CA ASP A 376 9.93 -31.32 -9.08
C ASP A 376 8.51 -30.89 -9.51
N PRO A 377 8.18 -30.92 -10.83
CA PRO A 377 6.89 -30.49 -11.32
C PRO A 377 5.75 -31.44 -10.93
N GLU A 378 6.03 -32.68 -10.52
CA GLU A 378 4.99 -33.60 -10.05
C GLU A 378 4.56 -33.27 -8.62
N ARG A 379 5.54 -32.99 -7.74
CA ARG A 379 5.25 -32.68 -6.33
C ARG A 379 4.76 -31.25 -6.12
N SER A 380 5.37 -30.29 -6.79
CA SER A 380 5.00 -28.87 -6.69
C SER A 380 3.94 -28.44 -7.72
N GLY A 381 3.54 -29.36 -8.60
CA GLY A 381 2.63 -29.13 -9.72
C GLY A 381 1.33 -28.39 -9.36
N PRO A 382 0.61 -28.78 -8.30
CA PRO A 382 -0.61 -28.08 -7.89
C PRO A 382 -0.38 -26.60 -7.54
N TYR A 383 0.76 -26.27 -6.91
CA TYR A 383 1.10 -24.88 -6.58
C TYR A 383 1.46 -24.07 -7.82
N PHE A 384 2.20 -24.67 -8.75
CA PHE A 384 2.54 -24.02 -10.02
C PHE A 384 1.29 -23.81 -10.90
N GLN A 385 0.38 -24.79 -10.93
CA GLN A 385 -0.90 -24.64 -11.58
C GLN A 385 -1.70 -23.46 -11.01
N TRP A 386 -1.81 -23.40 -9.68
CA TRP A 386 -2.49 -22.28 -9.02
C TRP A 386 -1.86 -20.93 -9.42
N HIS A 387 -0.53 -20.83 -9.44
CA HIS A 387 0.16 -19.60 -9.82
C HIS A 387 -0.12 -19.21 -11.27
N ARG A 388 -0.08 -20.18 -12.20
CA ARG A 388 -0.46 -19.95 -13.61
C ARG A 388 -1.85 -19.36 -13.71
N GLU A 389 -2.83 -19.94 -13.03
CA GLU A 389 -4.24 -19.53 -13.12
C GLU A 389 -4.55 -18.18 -12.45
N HIS A 390 -3.82 -17.80 -11.39
CA HIS A 390 -4.20 -16.66 -10.54
C HIS A 390 -3.22 -15.48 -10.57
N VAL A 391 -1.99 -15.69 -11.04
CA VAL A 391 -0.92 -14.69 -10.96
C VAL A 391 -0.28 -14.45 -12.32
N PHE A 392 -0.04 -15.50 -13.10
CA PHE A 392 0.63 -15.38 -14.40
C PHE A 392 -0.20 -14.55 -15.38
N ARG A 393 0.46 -13.58 -16.02
CA ARG A 393 -0.21 -12.61 -16.89
C ARG A 393 -0.37 -13.09 -18.34
N GLY A 394 0.30 -14.19 -18.72
CA GLY A 394 0.35 -14.67 -20.10
C GLY A 394 -0.81 -15.56 -20.57
N LEU A 395 -1.75 -15.94 -19.70
CA LEU A 395 -2.87 -16.83 -20.09
C LEU A 395 -3.97 -16.12 -20.90
N SER A 396 -3.95 -14.79 -21.01
CA SER A 396 -5.02 -14.01 -21.66
C SER A 396 -4.92 -13.91 -23.19
N GLU A 397 -3.91 -14.51 -23.83
CA GLU A 397 -3.74 -14.49 -25.31
C GLU A 397 -3.89 -15.87 -26.00
N GLY A 398 -4.27 -16.92 -25.27
CA GLY A 398 -4.29 -18.30 -25.76
C GLY A 398 -5.63 -18.90 -26.23
N LEU A 399 -6.72 -18.13 -26.29
CA LEU A 399 -8.04 -18.61 -26.74
C LEU A 399 -8.65 -17.72 -27.81
N ALA A 400 -7.90 -17.49 -28.90
CA ALA A 400 -8.48 -17.13 -30.19
C ALA A 400 -8.34 -18.33 -31.12
N THR A 401 -9.38 -19.15 -31.18
CA THR A 401 -9.59 -20.20 -32.18
C THR A 401 -9.44 -19.59 -33.57
N ILE A 402 -8.41 -20.01 -34.31
CA ILE A 402 -8.35 -19.77 -35.75
C ILE A 402 -9.32 -20.76 -36.41
N PRO A 403 -10.37 -20.32 -37.11
CA PRO A 403 -11.25 -21.22 -37.84
C PRO A 403 -10.52 -21.79 -39.06
N GLN A 404 -10.74 -23.07 -39.35
CA GLN A 404 -10.35 -23.71 -40.62
C GLN A 404 -11.18 -23.19 -41.79
#